data_AF-A0A2V9R3C7-F1
#
_entry.id   AF-A0A2V9R3C7-F1
#
_cell.length_a   1.000
_cell.length_b   1.000
_cell.length_c   1.000
_cell.angle_alpha   90.00
_cell.angle_beta   90.00
_cell.angle_gamma   90.00
#
_symmetry.space_group_name_H-M   'P 1'
#
loop_
_entity.id
_entity.type
_entity.pdbx_description
1 polymer ?
#
loop_
_entity_poly.entity_id
_entity_poly.type
_entity_poly.pdbx_seq_one_letter_code
_entity_poly.pdbx_strand_id
1 'polypeptide(L)'
;MRGFFTRERFGRPQILAGALLLAFVAECGWLIAHESPALVSPGEYTRVQEGLSQWRGGALAGTPFASKQVAGDLPVRPPVFDAEHSPLWYLIGALPMVVFRLNLDSLAGLWLSRAPYVIIGALLGASVWYVSRRLYGNAGGYIALALYCFSPAVLRNSALWASQPNVTGAWGTFGAVFTAIAVSHTLYAPREVVLWNWRRILLLGVSLTLAIGSQFSLAIILLVLVGFMFYLAPERKTAALAIFTAALGVAILLLFASYFFHAGLLWHGITRAIFLDASGRAFVMSGAYLQLGKEIANAGPVLVLLVPTALVTYTVWGRSRYFGNSAPLLFAVLFALLRVAAPHTAESVFTLLTVVFLFVFVAGIGADLLETKGRELATALIIGLVSANAVWNVIGLAGIAHGMR
;
A
#
# COMPACT_ATOMS: atom_id res chain seq x y z
N MET A 1 8.73 -32.20 35.11
CA MET A 1 8.75 -32.09 33.63
C MET A 1 7.58 -32.86 33.03
N ARG A 2 6.42 -32.20 32.85
CA ARG A 2 5.29 -32.65 32.00
C ARG A 2 4.50 -31.40 31.62
N GLY A 3 4.39 -31.10 30.32
CA GLY A 3 3.27 -30.33 29.75
C GLY A 3 3.37 -28.80 29.57
N PHE A 4 4.49 -28.23 29.09
CA PHE A 4 4.56 -26.82 28.65
C PHE A 4 4.22 -26.62 27.15
N PHE A 5 3.36 -27.47 26.59
CA PHE A 5 2.83 -27.33 25.23
C PHE A 5 1.32 -27.53 25.25
N THR A 6 0.59 -26.55 25.78
CA THR A 6 -0.83 -26.39 25.48
C THR A 6 -0.99 -25.73 24.11
N ARG A 7 -1.95 -26.27 23.38
CA ARG A 7 -2.11 -26.26 21.93
C ARG A 7 -3.15 -25.20 21.54
N GLU A 8 -2.87 -23.92 21.80
CA GLU A 8 -3.69 -22.78 21.37
C GLU A 8 -2.89 -21.78 20.50
N ARG A 9 -2.04 -22.27 19.59
CA ARG A 9 -1.24 -21.38 18.72
C ARG A 9 -2.04 -20.68 17.61
N PHE A 10 -3.28 -21.08 17.38
CA PHE A 10 -4.23 -20.36 16.51
C PHE A 10 -5.45 -19.97 17.34
N GLY A 11 -5.53 -18.69 17.68
CA GLY A 11 -6.68 -18.15 18.40
C GLY A 11 -7.83 -17.81 17.45
N ARG A 12 -9.03 -17.65 18.03
CA ARG A 12 -10.20 -17.06 17.35
C ARG A 12 -9.88 -15.78 16.56
N PRO A 13 -8.96 -14.88 17.01
CA PRO A 13 -8.62 -13.68 16.25
C PRO A 13 -7.96 -13.91 14.90
N GLN A 14 -7.10 -14.91 14.80
CA GLN A 14 -6.43 -15.25 13.55
C GLN A 14 -7.43 -15.82 12.54
N ILE A 15 -8.40 -16.60 13.00
CA ILE A 15 -9.43 -17.21 12.15
C ILE A 15 -10.32 -16.12 11.54
N LEU A 16 -10.81 -15.19 12.35
CA LEU A 16 -11.66 -14.09 11.86
C LEU A 16 -10.90 -13.19 10.88
N ALA A 17 -9.65 -12.85 11.19
CA ALA A 17 -8.81 -12.07 10.28
C ALA A 17 -8.55 -12.81 8.96
N GLY A 18 -8.28 -14.12 9.03
CA GLY A 18 -8.14 -14.97 7.86
C GLY A 18 -9.42 -15.01 7.01
N ALA A 19 -10.59 -15.11 7.64
CA ALA A 19 -11.87 -15.09 6.94
C ALA A 19 -12.13 -13.77 6.21
N LEU A 20 -11.82 -12.62 6.84
CA LEU A 20 -11.94 -11.30 6.19
C LEU A 20 -10.98 -11.16 5.00
N LEU A 21 -9.73 -11.63 5.14
CA LEU A 21 -8.77 -11.63 4.04
C LEU A 21 -9.18 -12.56 2.90
N LEU A 22 -9.78 -13.72 3.21
CA LEU A 22 -10.33 -14.61 2.20
C LEU A 22 -11.52 -13.97 1.47
N ALA A 23 -12.39 -13.23 2.19
CA ALA A 23 -13.45 -12.46 1.56
C ALA A 23 -12.87 -11.41 0.59
N PHE A 24 -11.86 -10.66 1.00
CA PHE A 24 -11.15 -9.71 0.13
C PHE A 24 -10.57 -10.38 -1.13
N VAL A 25 -9.90 -11.53 -0.98
CA VAL A 25 -9.35 -12.28 -2.13
C VAL A 25 -10.48 -12.79 -3.03
N ALA A 26 -11.60 -13.25 -2.46
CA ALA A 26 -12.76 -13.69 -3.23
C ALA A 26 -13.39 -12.53 -4.02
N GLU A 27 -13.52 -11.34 -3.42
CA GLU A 27 -13.99 -10.12 -4.08
C GLU A 27 -13.06 -9.73 -5.24
N CYS A 28 -11.74 -9.77 -5.02
CA CYS A 28 -10.76 -9.51 -6.07
C CYS A 28 -10.85 -10.54 -7.21
N GLY A 29 -10.91 -11.84 -6.89
CA GLY A 29 -11.02 -12.91 -7.88
C GLY A 29 -12.32 -12.80 -8.69
N TRP A 30 -13.42 -12.44 -8.03
CA TRP A 30 -14.70 -12.18 -8.68
C TRP A 30 -14.62 -10.99 -9.63
N LEU A 31 -14.00 -9.88 -9.22
CA LEU A 31 -13.78 -8.71 -10.07
C LEU A 31 -12.97 -9.04 -11.33
N ILE A 32 -11.81 -9.70 -11.16
CA ILE A 32 -10.94 -10.07 -12.29
C ILE A 32 -11.68 -11.02 -13.25
N ALA A 33 -12.50 -11.93 -12.73
CA ALA A 33 -13.25 -12.88 -13.56
C ALA A 33 -14.40 -12.24 -14.36
N HIS A 34 -14.94 -11.11 -13.89
CA HIS A 34 -16.10 -10.46 -14.53
C HIS A 34 -15.74 -9.19 -15.30
N GLU A 35 -14.55 -8.62 -15.10
CA GLU A 35 -14.07 -7.50 -15.91
C GLU A 35 -13.86 -7.95 -17.36
N SER A 36 -14.43 -7.19 -18.31
CA SER A 36 -14.33 -7.55 -19.73
C SER A 36 -12.89 -7.42 -20.22
N PRO A 37 -12.31 -8.40 -20.93
CA PRO A 37 -10.96 -8.29 -21.50
C PRO A 37 -10.76 -7.08 -22.41
N ALA A 38 -11.84 -6.58 -23.03
CA ALA A 38 -11.84 -5.35 -23.83
C ALA A 38 -11.56 -4.07 -23.01
N LEU A 39 -11.69 -4.12 -21.68
CA LEU A 39 -11.43 -3.01 -20.76
C LEU A 39 -9.99 -3.00 -20.24
N VAL A 40 -9.13 -3.94 -20.67
CA VAL A 40 -7.71 -3.91 -20.31
C VAL A 40 -7.10 -2.62 -20.83
N SER A 41 -6.62 -1.78 -19.90
CA SER A 41 -6.03 -0.51 -20.29
C SER A 41 -4.78 -0.76 -21.14
N PRO A 42 -4.58 0.00 -22.25
CA PRO A 42 -3.39 -0.16 -23.09
C PRO A 42 -2.08 -0.01 -22.31
N GLY A 43 -2.08 0.85 -21.28
CA GLY A 43 -0.95 1.03 -20.37
C GLY A 43 -0.63 -0.21 -19.56
N GLU A 44 -1.64 -0.92 -19.05
CA GLU A 44 -1.46 -2.15 -18.29
C GLU A 44 -0.90 -3.28 -19.16
N TYR A 45 -1.44 -3.44 -20.37
CA TYR A 45 -0.94 -4.43 -21.32
C TYR A 45 0.54 -4.17 -21.66
N THR A 46 0.86 -2.93 -22.03
CA THR A 46 2.24 -2.50 -22.34
C THR A 46 3.18 -2.77 -21.17
N ARG A 47 2.74 -2.46 -19.95
CA ARG A 47 3.50 -2.69 -18.72
C ARG A 47 3.86 -4.16 -18.51
N VAL A 48 2.89 -5.07 -18.60
CA VAL A 48 3.15 -6.50 -18.42
C VAL A 48 4.00 -7.03 -19.57
N GLN A 49 3.80 -6.55 -20.79
CA GLN A 49 4.59 -6.92 -21.96
C GLN A 49 6.07 -6.50 -21.83
N GLU A 50 6.36 -5.28 -21.40
CA GLU A 50 7.73 -4.80 -21.18
C GLU A 50 8.44 -5.59 -20.07
N GLY A 51 7.72 -5.91 -18.97
CA GLY A 51 8.26 -6.77 -17.92
C GLY A 51 8.58 -8.18 -18.45
N LEU A 52 7.71 -8.73 -19.30
CA LEU A 52 7.89 -10.05 -19.90
C LEU A 52 9.05 -10.05 -20.91
N SER A 53 9.23 -8.98 -21.69
CA SER A 53 10.37 -8.85 -22.59
C SER A 53 11.68 -8.81 -21.81
N GLN A 54 11.73 -8.05 -20.70
CA GLN A 54 12.90 -8.00 -19.84
C GLN A 54 13.23 -9.37 -19.25
N TRP A 55 12.25 -10.09 -18.70
CA TRP A 55 12.47 -11.46 -18.18
C TRP A 55 12.99 -12.43 -19.23
N ARG A 56 12.67 -12.23 -20.50
CA ARG A 56 13.12 -13.05 -21.64
C ARG A 56 14.46 -12.59 -22.24
N GLY A 57 15.16 -11.65 -21.60
CA GLY A 57 16.44 -11.13 -22.07
C GLY A 57 16.32 -10.04 -23.14
N GLY A 58 15.13 -9.47 -23.33
CA GLY A 58 14.88 -8.31 -24.19
C GLY A 58 15.29 -6.99 -23.55
N ALA A 59 14.73 -5.89 -24.06
CA ALA A 59 15.00 -4.57 -23.51
C ALA A 59 14.49 -4.42 -22.06
N LEU A 60 15.20 -3.61 -21.26
CA LEU A 60 14.84 -3.30 -19.87
C LEU A 60 13.58 -2.43 -19.82
N ALA A 61 12.58 -2.87 -19.06
CA ALA A 61 11.29 -2.20 -18.95
C ALA A 61 11.44 -0.77 -18.40
N GLY A 62 10.56 0.13 -18.82
CA GLY A 62 10.62 1.55 -18.44
C GLY A 62 11.83 2.31 -19.01
N THR A 63 12.50 1.76 -20.03
CA THR A 63 13.60 2.44 -20.74
C THR A 63 13.20 2.79 -22.18
N PRO A 64 13.85 3.77 -22.83
CA PRO A 64 13.63 4.15 -24.22
C PRO A 64 13.72 2.98 -25.23
N PHE A 65 14.39 1.89 -24.88
CA PHE A 65 14.58 0.73 -25.74
C PHE A 65 13.47 -0.32 -25.62
N ALA A 66 12.67 -0.28 -24.54
CA ALA A 66 11.56 -1.20 -24.32
C ALA A 66 10.33 -0.86 -25.19
N SER A 67 10.14 0.42 -25.52
CA SER A 67 9.00 0.94 -26.25
C SER A 67 8.98 0.62 -27.77
N LYS A 68 9.62 -0.48 -28.19
CA LYS A 68 9.57 -0.93 -29.59
C LYS A 68 8.37 -1.85 -29.84
N GLN A 69 7.44 -1.33 -30.64
CA GLN A 69 6.34 -2.03 -31.35
C GLN A 69 5.35 -2.78 -30.46
N VAL A 70 4.37 -2.04 -29.93
CA VAL A 70 3.00 -2.59 -29.85
C VAL A 70 2.49 -2.68 -31.29
N ALA A 71 2.12 -3.88 -31.72
CA ALA A 71 1.54 -4.10 -33.04
C ALA A 71 0.17 -3.39 -33.12
N GLY A 72 0.03 -2.46 -34.07
CA GLY A 72 -1.24 -1.82 -34.43
C GLY A 72 -1.40 -0.39 -33.89
N ASP A 73 -1.43 0.58 -34.83
CA ASP A 73 -2.03 1.94 -34.87
C ASP A 73 -2.11 2.85 -33.61
N LEU A 74 -1.58 2.46 -32.47
CA LEU A 74 -1.53 3.33 -31.29
C LEU A 74 -0.34 4.29 -31.37
N PRO A 75 -0.52 5.56 -30.98
CA PRO A 75 0.55 6.56 -31.05
C PRO A 75 1.75 6.09 -30.22
N VAL A 76 2.86 5.87 -30.92
CA VAL A 76 4.16 5.53 -30.34
C VAL A 76 4.53 6.63 -29.35
N ARG A 77 4.51 6.32 -28.05
CA ARG A 77 5.03 7.23 -27.02
C ARG A 77 6.52 7.46 -27.36
N PRO A 78 7.02 8.71 -27.38
CA PRO A 78 8.43 8.94 -27.66
C PRO A 78 9.28 8.13 -26.67
N PRO A 79 10.43 7.60 -27.10
CA PRO A 79 11.24 6.70 -26.29
C PRO A 79 11.87 7.48 -25.13
N VAL A 80 11.17 7.50 -23.99
CA VAL A 80 11.55 8.22 -22.78
C VAL A 80 11.59 7.22 -21.62
N PHE A 81 12.48 7.46 -20.66
CA PHE A 81 12.48 6.70 -19.41
C PHE A 81 11.14 6.89 -18.68
N ASP A 82 10.63 5.84 -18.05
CA ASP A 82 9.55 5.99 -17.10
C ASP A 82 10.08 6.79 -15.90
N ALA A 83 9.52 7.98 -15.73
CA ALA A 83 9.96 8.92 -14.71
C ALA A 83 9.34 8.63 -13.34
N GLU A 84 8.34 7.76 -13.28
CA GLU A 84 7.57 7.47 -12.07
C GLU A 84 7.93 6.11 -11.46
N HIS A 85 8.31 5.13 -12.29
CA HIS A 85 8.46 3.73 -11.89
C HIS A 85 9.85 3.17 -12.19
N SER A 86 10.31 2.22 -11.37
CA SER A 86 11.48 1.40 -11.69
C SER A 86 11.07 0.11 -12.42
N PRO A 87 12.02 -0.61 -13.07
CA PRO A 87 11.76 -1.90 -13.70
C PRO A 87 11.07 -2.92 -12.80
N LEU A 88 11.27 -2.83 -11.48
CA LEU A 88 10.62 -3.68 -10.49
C LEU A 88 9.08 -3.70 -10.64
N TRP A 89 8.48 -2.54 -10.93
CA TRP A 89 7.03 -2.41 -11.10
C TRP A 89 6.49 -3.28 -12.26
N TYR A 90 7.23 -3.33 -13.37
CA TYR A 90 6.92 -4.15 -14.55
C TYR A 90 7.17 -5.63 -14.28
N LEU A 91 8.31 -5.94 -13.67
CA LEU A 91 8.74 -7.32 -13.39
C LEU A 91 7.76 -8.06 -12.49
N ILE A 92 7.16 -7.38 -11.49
CA ILE A 92 6.16 -7.99 -10.59
C ILE A 92 4.93 -8.46 -11.36
N GLY A 93 4.42 -7.66 -12.30
CA GLY A 93 3.22 -8.00 -13.08
C GLY A 93 3.47 -9.13 -14.07
N ALA A 94 4.69 -9.17 -14.64
CA ALA A 94 5.08 -10.19 -15.61
C ALA A 94 5.53 -11.52 -14.97
N LEU A 95 5.87 -11.53 -13.68
CA LEU A 95 6.45 -12.70 -13.00
C LEU A 95 5.62 -13.99 -13.19
N PRO A 96 4.28 -14.00 -13.02
CA PRO A 96 3.51 -15.22 -13.19
C PRO A 96 3.57 -15.76 -14.62
N MET A 97 3.65 -14.88 -15.62
CA MET A 97 3.72 -15.29 -17.03
C MET A 97 5.00 -16.06 -17.34
N VAL A 98 6.09 -15.69 -16.67
CA VAL A 98 7.38 -16.37 -16.79
C VAL A 98 7.36 -17.71 -16.05
N VAL A 99 6.87 -17.72 -14.82
CA VAL A 99 6.82 -18.92 -13.96
C VAL A 99 5.93 -20.00 -14.58
N PHE A 100 4.76 -19.63 -15.08
CA PHE A 100 3.78 -20.56 -15.64
C PHE A 100 3.85 -20.68 -17.17
N ARG A 101 4.79 -19.98 -17.82
CA ARG A 101 5.00 -19.98 -19.28
C ARG A 101 3.73 -19.70 -20.08
N LEU A 102 2.99 -18.67 -19.66
CA LEU A 102 1.72 -18.26 -20.30
C LEU A 102 1.94 -17.10 -21.28
N ASN A 103 1.05 -17.02 -22.27
CA ASN A 103 0.96 -15.87 -23.17
C ASN A 103 -0.02 -14.84 -22.60
N LEU A 104 0.33 -13.56 -22.71
CA LEU A 104 -0.50 -12.47 -22.17
C LEU A 104 -1.87 -12.40 -22.85
N ASP A 105 -1.96 -12.79 -24.13
CA ASP A 105 -3.22 -12.82 -24.90
C ASP A 105 -4.19 -13.92 -24.45
N SER A 106 -3.73 -14.87 -23.63
CA SER A 106 -4.60 -15.90 -23.09
C SER A 106 -5.42 -15.38 -21.91
N LEU A 107 -6.66 -15.84 -21.77
CA LEU A 107 -7.51 -15.49 -20.61
C LEU A 107 -6.81 -15.81 -19.26
N ALA A 108 -6.13 -16.96 -19.19
CA ALA A 108 -5.34 -17.35 -18.02
C ALA A 108 -4.17 -16.39 -17.79
N GLY A 109 -3.54 -15.90 -18.87
CA GLY A 109 -2.47 -14.92 -18.82
C GLY A 109 -2.93 -13.58 -18.24
N LEU A 110 -4.03 -13.05 -18.76
CA LEU A 110 -4.66 -11.83 -18.27
C LEU A 110 -5.04 -11.95 -16.78
N TRP A 111 -5.73 -13.04 -16.41
CA TRP A 111 -6.16 -13.25 -15.03
C TRP A 111 -4.96 -13.32 -14.07
N LEU A 112 -3.95 -14.11 -14.43
CA LEU A 112 -2.81 -14.36 -13.57
C LEU A 112 -1.83 -13.18 -13.51
N SER A 113 -1.84 -12.28 -14.49
CA SER A 113 -1.09 -11.01 -14.42
C SER A 113 -1.51 -10.12 -13.23
N ARG A 114 -2.74 -10.29 -12.72
CA ARG A 114 -3.25 -9.57 -11.55
C ARG A 114 -3.03 -10.29 -10.22
N ALA A 115 -2.74 -11.58 -10.24
CA ALA A 115 -2.52 -12.37 -9.02
C ALA A 115 -1.46 -11.78 -8.07
N PRO A 116 -0.30 -11.24 -8.53
CA PRO A 116 0.67 -10.62 -7.64
C PRO A 116 0.08 -9.48 -6.81
N TYR A 117 -0.78 -8.65 -7.40
CA TYR A 117 -1.38 -7.49 -6.74
C TYR A 117 -2.47 -7.88 -5.75
N VAL A 118 -3.24 -8.93 -6.03
CA VAL A 118 -4.18 -9.51 -5.07
C VAL A 118 -3.44 -10.08 -3.86
N ILE A 119 -2.34 -10.81 -4.09
CA ILE A 119 -1.49 -11.34 -3.02
C ILE A 119 -0.89 -10.20 -2.19
N ILE A 120 -0.33 -9.19 -2.85
CA ILE A 120 0.25 -8.02 -2.17
C ILE A 120 -0.82 -7.24 -1.40
N GLY A 121 -2.02 -7.09 -1.94
CA GLY A 121 -3.17 -6.52 -1.24
C GLY A 121 -3.54 -7.33 0.01
N ALA A 122 -3.62 -8.66 -0.09
CA ALA A 122 -3.87 -9.50 1.06
C ALA A 122 -2.75 -9.38 2.12
N LEU A 123 -1.48 -9.27 1.70
CA LEU A 123 -0.35 -9.04 2.59
C LEU A 123 -0.37 -7.65 3.24
N LEU A 124 -0.81 -6.62 2.52
CA LEU A 124 -1.07 -5.30 3.08
C LEU A 124 -2.20 -5.33 4.10
N GLY A 125 -3.33 -5.97 3.80
CA GLY A 125 -4.42 -6.18 4.77
C GLY A 125 -3.97 -6.93 6.02
N ALA A 126 -3.17 -8.00 5.85
CA ALA A 126 -2.57 -8.72 6.96
C ALA A 126 -1.63 -7.83 7.79
N SER A 127 -0.88 -6.93 7.15
CA SER A 127 -0.02 -5.95 7.80
C SER A 127 -0.82 -4.92 8.58
N VAL A 128 -1.91 -4.39 8.00
CA VAL A 128 -2.85 -3.47 8.65
C VAL A 128 -3.47 -4.10 9.89
N TRP A 129 -3.95 -5.35 9.79
CA TRP A 129 -4.46 -6.09 10.93
C TRP A 129 -3.40 -6.31 12.00
N TYR A 130 -2.21 -6.78 11.62
CA TYR A 130 -1.15 -7.10 12.57
C TYR A 130 -0.72 -5.85 13.36
N VAL A 131 -0.49 -4.74 12.66
CA VAL A 131 -0.09 -3.46 13.28
C VAL A 131 -1.21 -2.93 14.16
N SER A 132 -2.44 -2.84 13.66
CA SER A 132 -3.58 -2.32 14.43
C SER A 132 -3.86 -3.19 15.66
N ARG A 133 -3.71 -4.51 15.56
CA ARG A 133 -3.82 -5.42 16.70
C ARG A 133 -2.73 -5.20 17.74
N ARG A 134 -1.50 -4.91 17.31
CA ARG A 134 -0.38 -4.61 18.21
C ARG A 134 -0.54 -3.28 18.93
N LEU A 135 -1.15 -2.29 18.28
CA LEU A 135 -1.35 -0.95 18.84
C LEU A 135 -2.61 -0.86 19.71
N TYR A 136 -3.71 -1.49 19.29
CA TYR A 136 -5.06 -1.25 19.84
C TYR A 136 -5.76 -2.53 20.32
N GLY A 137 -5.06 -3.67 20.33
CA GLY A 137 -5.66 -4.96 20.65
C GLY A 137 -6.58 -5.52 19.55
N ASN A 138 -7.29 -6.61 19.86
CA ASN A 138 -8.06 -7.33 18.85
C ASN A 138 -9.17 -6.48 18.21
N ALA A 139 -9.81 -5.59 18.97
CA ALA A 139 -10.89 -4.74 18.48
C ALA A 139 -10.42 -3.81 17.35
N GLY A 140 -9.37 -3.02 17.58
CA GLY A 140 -8.80 -2.17 16.53
C GLY A 140 -8.26 -2.97 15.34
N GLY A 141 -7.69 -4.16 15.60
CA GLY A 141 -7.30 -5.10 14.54
C GLY A 141 -8.46 -5.44 13.58
N TYR A 142 -9.63 -5.81 14.11
CA TYR A 142 -10.78 -6.15 13.29
C TYR A 142 -11.43 -4.94 12.61
N ILE A 143 -11.52 -3.80 13.29
CA ILE A 143 -12.09 -2.57 12.71
C ILE A 143 -11.26 -2.14 11.49
N ALA A 144 -9.92 -2.06 11.65
CA ALA A 144 -9.03 -1.69 10.56
C ALA A 144 -9.12 -2.67 9.39
N LEU A 145 -9.11 -3.97 9.68
CA LEU A 145 -9.16 -5.01 8.65
C LEU A 145 -10.50 -5.03 7.92
N ALA A 146 -11.62 -4.85 8.61
CA ALA A 146 -12.93 -4.81 7.98
C ALA A 146 -13.09 -3.58 7.08
N LEU A 147 -12.65 -2.40 7.54
CA LEU A 147 -12.61 -1.20 6.69
C LEU A 147 -11.72 -1.40 5.45
N TYR A 148 -10.58 -2.07 5.62
CA TYR A 148 -9.66 -2.39 4.54
C TYR A 148 -10.26 -3.36 3.51
N CYS A 149 -10.75 -4.52 3.97
CA CYS A 149 -11.27 -5.58 3.09
C CYS A 149 -12.46 -5.11 2.26
N PHE A 150 -13.34 -4.29 2.85
CA PHE A 150 -14.52 -3.76 2.16
C PHE A 150 -14.32 -2.35 1.58
N SER A 151 -13.08 -1.95 1.29
CA SER A 151 -12.78 -0.67 0.64
C SER A 151 -12.73 -0.80 -0.89
N PRO A 152 -13.61 -0.09 -1.64
CA PRO A 152 -13.52 -0.06 -3.09
C PRO A 152 -12.16 0.42 -3.60
N ALA A 153 -11.51 1.39 -2.94
CA ALA A 153 -10.20 1.86 -3.39
C ALA A 153 -9.13 0.76 -3.33
N VAL A 154 -9.13 -0.04 -2.26
CA VAL A 154 -8.17 -1.15 -2.11
C VAL A 154 -8.44 -2.23 -3.16
N LEU A 155 -9.70 -2.58 -3.38
CA LEU A 155 -10.09 -3.56 -4.41
C LEU A 155 -9.66 -3.10 -5.81
N ARG A 156 -9.93 -1.84 -6.18
CA ARG A 156 -9.55 -1.29 -7.49
C ARG A 156 -8.04 -1.36 -7.73
N ASN A 157 -7.24 -0.95 -6.74
CA ASN A 157 -5.78 -0.97 -6.84
C ASN A 157 -5.17 -2.38 -6.80
N SER A 158 -5.96 -3.40 -6.44
CA SER A 158 -5.48 -4.79 -6.34
C SER A 158 -5.95 -5.66 -7.51
N ALA A 159 -7.15 -5.41 -8.05
CA ALA A 159 -7.84 -6.32 -8.96
C ALA A 159 -8.12 -5.74 -10.36
N LEU A 160 -8.45 -4.45 -10.49
CA LEU A 160 -8.96 -3.93 -11.76
C LEU A 160 -7.88 -3.65 -12.80
N TRP A 161 -8.14 -4.00 -14.06
CA TRP A 161 -7.24 -3.69 -15.19
C TRP A 161 -7.20 -2.23 -15.58
N ALA A 162 -8.30 -1.51 -15.33
CA ALA A 162 -8.42 -0.08 -15.59
C ALA A 162 -7.60 0.79 -14.61
N SER A 163 -7.21 0.27 -13.44
CA SER A 163 -6.50 1.03 -12.40
C SER A 163 -5.03 0.60 -12.31
N GLN A 164 -4.17 1.57 -12.02
CA GLN A 164 -2.75 1.31 -11.80
C GLN A 164 -2.56 0.56 -10.48
N PRO A 165 -1.69 -0.47 -10.43
CA PRO A 165 -1.54 -1.30 -9.24
C PRO A 165 -0.66 -0.63 -8.16
N ASN A 166 -1.18 0.42 -7.51
CA ASN A 166 -0.45 1.16 -6.48
C ASN A 166 -0.28 0.39 -5.16
N VAL A 167 -0.94 -0.77 -5.03
CA VAL A 167 -0.95 -1.58 -3.80
C VAL A 167 0.46 -2.03 -3.37
N THR A 168 1.37 -2.23 -4.33
CA THR A 168 2.78 -2.56 -4.05
C THR A 168 3.51 -1.42 -3.37
N GLY A 169 3.37 -0.20 -3.91
CA GLY A 169 3.93 1.00 -3.29
C GLY A 169 3.32 1.25 -1.91
N ALA A 170 2.01 1.05 -1.78
CA ALA A 170 1.32 1.20 -0.50
C ALA A 170 1.80 0.20 0.55
N TRP A 171 1.99 -1.08 0.18
CA TRP A 171 2.52 -2.10 1.08
C TRP A 171 3.97 -1.82 1.49
N GLY A 172 4.81 -1.43 0.54
CA GLY A 172 6.18 -1.00 0.80
C GLY A 172 6.24 0.18 1.77
N THR A 173 5.46 1.23 1.54
CA THR A 173 5.47 2.42 2.39
C THR A 173 4.90 2.14 3.77
N PHE A 174 3.77 1.42 3.87
CA PHE A 174 3.20 1.00 5.15
C PHE A 174 4.19 0.14 5.95
N GLY A 175 4.82 -0.84 5.29
CA GLY A 175 5.86 -1.67 5.86
C GLY A 175 7.06 -0.86 6.33
N ALA A 176 7.52 0.12 5.55
CA ALA A 176 8.67 0.95 5.88
C ALA A 176 8.42 1.81 7.12
N VAL A 177 7.24 2.45 7.20
CA VAL A 177 6.82 3.27 8.34
C VAL A 177 6.80 2.46 9.63
N PHE A 178 6.05 1.37 9.67
CA PHE A 178 5.91 0.60 10.91
C PHE A 178 7.15 -0.22 11.26
N THR A 179 7.95 -0.63 10.26
CA THR A 179 9.25 -1.26 10.52
C THR A 179 10.24 -0.26 11.11
N ALA A 180 10.30 0.98 10.60
CA ALA A 180 11.15 2.02 11.17
C ALA A 180 10.76 2.33 12.63
N ILE A 181 9.47 2.50 12.91
CA ILE A 181 8.95 2.68 14.28
C ILE A 181 9.34 1.49 15.17
N ALA A 182 9.12 0.27 14.69
CA ALA A 182 9.39 -0.93 15.47
C ALA A 182 10.90 -1.14 15.72
N VAL A 183 11.76 -0.75 14.77
CA VAL A 183 13.22 -0.73 14.94
C VAL A 183 13.61 0.28 16.01
N SER A 184 13.09 1.51 15.95
CA SER A 184 13.40 2.53 16.95
C SER A 184 13.05 2.08 18.36
N HIS A 185 11.90 1.42 18.55
CA HIS A 185 11.55 0.85 19.85
C HIS A 185 12.49 -0.27 20.33
N THR A 186 13.15 -1.01 19.44
CA THR A 186 14.16 -2.00 19.85
C THR A 186 15.48 -1.38 20.29
N LEU A 187 15.76 -0.14 19.90
CA LEU A 187 17.01 0.53 20.26
C LEU A 187 17.09 0.92 21.74
N TYR A 188 15.96 0.95 22.45
CA TYR A 188 15.92 1.19 23.91
C TYR A 188 16.66 0.11 24.72
N ALA A 189 16.86 -1.09 24.19
CA ALA A 189 17.64 -2.13 24.85
C ALA A 189 19.11 -2.14 24.36
N PRO A 190 20.11 -2.19 25.26
CA PRO A 190 21.52 -2.22 24.89
C PRO A 190 21.88 -3.59 24.28
N ARG A 191 22.00 -3.64 22.95
CA ARG A 191 22.47 -4.79 22.16
C ARG A 191 23.30 -4.31 20.97
N GLU A 192 24.11 -5.21 20.40
CA GLU A 192 24.76 -5.02 19.11
C GLU A 192 23.71 -4.65 18.05
N VAL A 193 23.92 -3.53 17.39
CA VAL A 193 22.82 -2.80 16.73
C VAL A 193 22.41 -3.43 15.40
N VAL A 194 23.38 -3.86 14.59
CA VAL A 194 23.15 -4.26 13.20
C VAL A 194 22.92 -5.76 13.07
N LEU A 195 23.84 -6.58 13.58
CA LEU A 195 23.75 -8.05 13.48
C LEU A 195 22.53 -8.61 14.21
N TRP A 196 22.13 -8.02 15.32
CA TRP A 196 20.92 -8.46 16.04
C TRP A 196 19.62 -8.08 15.32
N ASN A 197 19.62 -6.96 14.59
CA ASN A 197 18.43 -6.42 13.93
C ASN A 197 18.38 -6.75 12.43
N TRP A 198 19.20 -7.67 11.92
CA TRP A 198 19.30 -7.97 10.49
C TRP A 198 17.94 -8.26 9.84
N ARG A 199 17.04 -8.95 10.55
CA ARG A 199 15.67 -9.24 10.05
C ARG A 199 14.88 -7.96 9.80
N ARG A 200 14.98 -6.98 10.70
CA ARG A 200 14.27 -5.71 10.58
C ARG A 200 14.92 -4.79 9.55
N ILE A 201 16.25 -4.82 9.45
CA ILE A 201 17.01 -4.12 8.40
C ILE A 201 16.58 -4.64 7.02
N LEU A 202 16.53 -5.97 6.86
CA LEU A 202 16.10 -6.61 5.62
C LEU A 202 14.64 -6.26 5.30
N LEU A 203 13.73 -6.36 6.29
CA LEU A 203 12.32 -5.99 6.10
C LEU A 203 12.17 -4.51 5.73
N LEU A 204 12.92 -3.61 6.37
CA LEU A 204 12.91 -2.18 6.03
C LEU A 204 13.46 -1.95 4.62
N GLY A 205 14.57 -2.58 4.24
CA GLY A 205 15.15 -2.47 2.91
C GLY A 205 14.23 -2.99 1.81
N VAL A 206 13.59 -4.15 2.01
CA VAL A 206 12.57 -4.69 1.09
C VAL A 206 11.37 -3.74 1.01
N SER A 207 10.90 -3.21 2.15
CA SER A 207 9.78 -2.27 2.18
C SER A 207 10.10 -0.98 1.40
N LEU A 208 11.31 -0.42 1.58
CA LEU A 208 11.79 0.74 0.84
C LEU A 208 11.93 0.45 -0.66
N THR A 209 12.38 -0.75 -1.02
CA THR A 209 12.47 -1.20 -2.42
C THR A 209 11.09 -1.23 -3.06
N LEU A 210 10.11 -1.84 -2.39
CA LEU A 210 8.74 -1.92 -2.90
C LEU A 210 8.09 -0.54 -3.00
N ALA A 211 8.33 0.34 -2.03
CA ALA A 211 7.84 1.72 -2.05
C ALA A 211 8.45 2.51 -3.22
N ILE A 212 9.77 2.72 -3.20
CA ILE A 212 10.47 3.59 -4.15
C ILE A 212 10.50 2.97 -5.55
N GLY A 213 10.60 1.65 -5.66
CA GLY A 213 10.59 0.95 -6.94
C GLY A 213 9.22 0.94 -7.61
N SER A 214 8.13 0.95 -6.82
CA SER A 214 6.78 1.10 -7.38
C SER A 214 6.47 2.55 -7.72
N GLN A 215 6.96 3.52 -6.95
CA GLN A 215 6.78 4.93 -7.25
C GLN A 215 7.95 5.74 -6.70
N PHE A 216 8.74 6.39 -7.56
CA PHE A 216 9.90 7.18 -7.13
C PHE A 216 9.53 8.33 -6.20
N SER A 217 8.33 8.90 -6.34
CA SER A 217 7.88 9.99 -5.47
C SER A 217 7.72 9.59 -4.00
N LEU A 218 7.63 8.28 -3.71
CA LEU A 218 7.63 7.77 -2.34
C LEU A 218 9.01 7.87 -1.67
N ALA A 219 10.08 8.24 -2.39
CA ALA A 219 11.39 8.50 -1.78
C ALA A 219 11.34 9.63 -0.73
N ILE A 220 10.34 10.52 -0.79
CA ILE A 220 10.13 11.56 0.23
C ILE A 220 9.97 10.97 1.64
N ILE A 221 9.46 9.74 1.76
CA ILE A 221 9.31 9.09 3.06
C ILE A 221 10.66 8.86 3.74
N LEU A 222 11.77 8.75 3.01
CA LEU A 222 13.10 8.51 3.59
C LEU A 222 13.45 9.58 4.64
N LEU A 223 13.19 10.85 4.33
CA LEU A 223 13.43 11.97 5.25
C LEU A 223 12.53 11.89 6.48
N VAL A 224 11.26 11.57 6.26
CA VAL A 224 10.26 11.42 7.34
C VAL A 224 10.62 10.26 8.26
N LEU A 225 11.04 9.12 7.70
CA LEU A 225 11.44 7.93 8.47
C LEU A 225 12.67 8.22 9.33
N VAL A 226 13.69 8.88 8.80
CA VAL A 226 14.87 9.28 9.60
C VAL A 226 14.46 10.22 10.73
N GLY A 227 13.60 11.20 10.46
CA GLY A 227 13.04 12.11 11.46
C GLY A 227 12.30 11.37 12.58
N PHE A 228 11.42 10.43 12.22
CA PHE A 228 10.72 9.56 13.18
C PHE A 228 11.69 8.70 13.98
N MET A 229 12.70 8.13 13.33
CA MET A 229 13.67 7.28 14.02
C MET A 229 14.49 8.06 15.04
N PHE A 230 14.87 9.31 14.74
CA PHE A 230 15.54 10.19 15.69
C PHE A 230 14.64 10.68 16.82
N TYR A 231 13.36 10.93 16.52
CA TYR A 231 12.35 11.27 17.53
C TYR A 231 12.14 10.11 18.53
N LEU A 232 12.03 8.88 18.03
CA LEU A 232 11.78 7.70 18.85
C LEU A 232 13.03 7.11 19.53
N ALA A 233 14.24 7.43 19.06
CA ALA A 233 15.49 6.93 19.65
C ALA A 233 16.48 8.09 19.91
N PRO A 234 16.15 9.06 20.79
CA PRO A 234 16.93 10.27 20.96
C PRO A 234 18.36 10.01 21.47
N GLU A 235 18.54 9.01 22.34
CA GLU A 235 19.84 8.64 22.92
C GLU A 235 20.72 7.81 21.97
N ARG A 236 20.16 7.26 20.90
CA ARG A 236 20.86 6.31 20.00
C ARG A 236 20.69 6.66 18.53
N LYS A 237 20.77 7.96 18.21
CA LYS A 237 20.63 8.48 16.83
C LYS A 237 21.65 7.86 15.86
N THR A 238 22.89 7.61 16.31
CA THR A 238 23.93 6.96 15.49
C THR A 238 23.56 5.53 15.11
N ALA A 239 23.04 4.76 16.07
CA ALA A 239 22.55 3.40 15.86
C ALA A 239 21.34 3.37 14.92
N ALA A 240 20.40 4.32 15.09
CA ALA A 240 19.25 4.49 14.21
C ALA A 240 19.69 4.82 12.77
N LEU A 241 20.63 5.75 12.61
CA LEU A 241 21.19 6.12 11.31
C LEU A 241 21.90 4.93 10.66
N ALA A 242 22.70 4.16 11.40
CA ALA A 242 23.40 2.98 10.89
C ALA A 242 22.44 1.87 10.40
N ILE A 243 21.34 1.64 11.11
CA ILE A 243 20.30 0.70 10.65
C ILE A 243 19.62 1.23 9.39
N PHE A 244 19.28 2.52 9.37
CA PHE A 244 18.61 3.13 8.21
C PHE A 244 19.51 3.09 6.97
N THR A 245 20.79 3.42 7.10
CA THR A 245 21.76 3.37 5.98
C THR A 245 21.97 1.95 5.49
N ALA A 246 22.04 0.95 6.38
CA ALA A 246 22.12 -0.45 5.99
C ALA A 246 20.86 -0.90 5.22
N ALA A 247 19.67 -0.50 5.68
CA ALA A 247 18.42 -0.80 4.98
C ALA A 247 18.34 -0.11 3.61
N LEU A 248 18.82 1.13 3.50
CA LEU A 248 18.93 1.84 2.24
C LEU A 248 19.90 1.14 1.27
N GLY A 249 21.02 0.63 1.78
CA GLY A 249 21.95 -0.20 1.00
C GLY A 249 21.29 -1.45 0.42
N VAL A 250 20.49 -2.16 1.24
CA VAL A 250 19.67 -3.29 0.75
C VAL A 250 18.69 -2.82 -0.33
N ALA A 251 18.04 -1.68 -0.14
CA ALA A 251 17.07 -1.18 -1.11
C ALA A 251 17.72 -0.81 -2.45
N ILE A 252 18.87 -0.14 -2.42
CA ILE A 252 19.66 0.18 -3.61
C ILE A 252 20.11 -1.09 -4.33
N LEU A 253 20.56 -2.11 -3.59
CA LEU A 253 20.96 -3.39 -4.17
C LEU A 253 19.79 -4.11 -4.86
N LEU A 254 18.61 -4.14 -4.25
CA LEU A 254 17.43 -4.76 -4.85
C LEU A 254 16.91 -3.98 -6.06
N LEU A 255 16.93 -2.64 -6.01
CA LEU A 255 16.64 -1.82 -7.18
C LEU A 255 17.67 -2.07 -8.29
N PHE A 256 18.96 -2.12 -7.97
CA PHE A 256 20.01 -2.45 -8.93
C PHE A 256 19.83 -3.83 -9.58
N ALA A 257 19.40 -4.82 -8.80
CA ALA A 257 19.03 -6.13 -9.30
C ALA A 257 17.82 -6.08 -10.26
N SER A 258 16.85 -5.18 -10.03
CA SER A 258 15.72 -4.99 -10.96
C SER A 258 16.14 -4.40 -12.32
N TYR A 259 17.28 -3.71 -12.38
CA TYR A 259 17.94 -3.28 -13.63
C TYR A 259 18.88 -4.35 -14.20
N PHE A 260 18.83 -5.59 -13.70
CA PHE A 260 19.75 -6.69 -14.06
C PHE A 260 21.22 -6.27 -13.96
N PHE A 261 21.56 -5.49 -12.92
CA PHE A 261 22.91 -5.02 -12.64
C PHE A 261 23.51 -4.08 -13.72
N HIS A 262 22.68 -3.44 -14.55
CA HIS A 262 23.13 -2.42 -15.51
C HIS A 262 23.28 -1.05 -14.83
N ALA A 263 24.47 -0.75 -14.31
CA ALA A 263 24.72 0.45 -13.50
C ALA A 263 24.42 1.76 -14.25
N GLY A 264 24.76 1.80 -15.55
CA GLY A 264 24.45 2.95 -16.40
C GLY A 264 22.95 3.20 -16.48
N LEU A 265 22.13 2.18 -16.66
CA LEU A 265 20.68 2.35 -16.81
C LEU A 265 19.99 2.65 -15.49
N LEU A 266 20.47 2.11 -14.37
CA LEU A 266 20.04 2.53 -13.04
C LEU A 266 20.29 4.03 -12.84
N TRP A 267 21.49 4.51 -13.16
CA TRP A 267 21.85 5.92 -13.03
C TRP A 267 20.99 6.83 -13.91
N HIS A 268 20.75 6.43 -15.16
CA HIS A 268 19.86 7.17 -16.06
C HIS A 268 18.40 7.15 -15.57
N GLY A 269 17.91 6.02 -15.04
CA GLY A 269 16.58 5.94 -14.44
C GLY A 269 16.44 6.90 -13.26
N ILE A 270 17.39 6.88 -12.32
CA ILE A 270 17.38 7.78 -11.14
C ILE A 270 17.46 9.26 -11.56
N THR A 271 18.32 9.62 -12.51
CA THR A 271 18.48 11.03 -12.93
C THR A 271 17.27 11.56 -13.72
N ARG A 272 16.44 10.67 -14.28
CA ARG A 272 15.20 11.01 -14.99
C ARG A 272 13.94 10.84 -14.12
N ALA A 273 14.09 10.33 -12.90
CA ALA A 273 12.99 10.11 -11.99
C ALA A 273 12.39 11.41 -11.45
N ILE A 274 11.07 11.44 -11.36
CA ILE A 274 10.30 12.51 -10.73
C ILE A 274 10.05 12.12 -9.27
N PHE A 275 10.93 12.61 -8.40
CA PHE A 275 10.84 12.38 -6.96
C PHE A 275 9.77 13.23 -6.26
N LEU A 276 9.38 14.36 -6.85
CA LEU A 276 8.34 15.23 -6.31
C LEU A 276 7.76 16.10 -7.43
N ASP A 277 6.56 15.76 -7.90
CA ASP A 277 5.78 16.61 -8.81
C ASP A 277 4.78 17.46 -8.01
N ALA A 278 5.31 18.36 -7.19
CA ALA A 278 4.49 19.20 -6.31
C ALA A 278 4.28 20.59 -6.93
N SER A 279 3.01 20.95 -7.14
CA SER A 279 2.61 22.29 -7.53
C SER A 279 2.18 23.08 -6.29
N GLY A 280 2.97 24.10 -5.92
CA GLY A 280 2.61 25.00 -4.82
C GLY A 280 1.26 25.70 -5.02
N ARG A 281 0.86 25.92 -6.29
CA ARG A 281 -0.46 26.51 -6.63
C ARG A 281 -1.62 25.60 -6.24
N ALA A 282 -1.42 24.28 -6.21
CA ALA A 282 -2.47 23.32 -5.90
C ALA A 282 -3.02 23.48 -4.47
N PHE A 283 -2.20 23.94 -3.52
CA PHE A 283 -2.63 24.23 -2.15
C PHE A 283 -3.60 25.41 -2.02
N VAL A 284 -3.68 26.27 -3.04
CA VAL A 284 -4.63 27.40 -3.08
C VAL A 284 -5.90 27.02 -3.85
N MET A 285 -5.89 25.90 -4.59
CA MET A 285 -7.00 25.46 -5.41
C MET A 285 -7.99 24.61 -4.60
N SER A 286 -9.18 25.14 -4.33
CA SER A 286 -10.27 24.40 -3.67
C SER A 286 -10.63 23.09 -4.39
N GLY A 287 -10.47 23.05 -5.71
CA GLY A 287 -10.70 21.85 -6.53
C GLY A 287 -9.84 20.65 -6.11
N ALA A 288 -8.58 20.87 -5.71
CA ALA A 288 -7.68 19.79 -5.30
C ALA A 288 -8.16 19.12 -4.00
N TYR A 289 -8.63 19.90 -3.02
CA TYR A 289 -9.21 19.40 -1.78
C TYR A 289 -10.55 18.70 -2.02
N LEU A 290 -11.40 19.25 -2.88
CA LEU A 290 -12.68 18.63 -3.24
C LEU A 290 -12.46 17.29 -3.94
N GLN A 291 -11.44 17.20 -4.81
CA GLN A 291 -11.07 15.95 -5.46
C GLN A 291 -10.56 14.92 -4.45
N LEU A 292 -9.67 15.28 -3.54
CA LEU A 292 -9.24 14.40 -2.45
C LEU A 292 -10.43 13.90 -1.62
N GLY A 293 -11.35 14.80 -1.24
CA GLY A 293 -12.55 14.45 -0.50
C GLY A 293 -13.44 13.45 -1.26
N LYS A 294 -13.64 13.66 -2.56
CA LYS A 294 -14.36 12.72 -3.44
C LYS A 294 -13.65 11.37 -3.52
N GLU A 295 -12.33 11.36 -3.65
CA GLU A 295 -11.54 10.13 -3.71
C GLU A 295 -11.62 9.33 -2.39
N ILE A 296 -11.53 10.00 -1.24
CA ILE A 296 -11.73 9.35 0.08
C ILE A 296 -13.16 8.82 0.22
N ALA A 297 -14.17 9.59 -0.21
CA ALA A 297 -15.56 9.15 -0.17
C ALA A 297 -15.79 7.92 -1.06
N ASN A 298 -15.20 7.91 -2.26
CA ASN A 298 -15.24 6.78 -3.18
C ASN A 298 -14.45 5.56 -2.67
N ALA A 299 -13.44 5.79 -1.82
CA ALA A 299 -12.68 4.72 -1.18
C ALA A 299 -13.45 3.98 -0.08
N GLY A 300 -14.53 4.57 0.42
CA GLY A 300 -15.43 3.98 1.40
C GLY A 300 -16.42 5.03 1.89
N PRO A 301 -17.71 4.97 1.54
CA PRO A 301 -18.71 5.95 1.98
C PRO A 301 -18.74 6.12 3.51
N VAL A 302 -18.45 5.03 4.22
CA VAL A 302 -18.36 5.01 5.69
C VAL A 302 -17.27 5.92 6.24
N LEU A 303 -16.17 6.15 5.49
CA LEU A 303 -15.09 7.05 5.91
C LEU A 303 -15.54 8.50 5.98
N VAL A 304 -16.53 8.90 5.18
CA VAL A 304 -17.11 10.26 5.22
C VAL A 304 -17.70 10.57 6.60
N LEU A 305 -18.20 9.54 7.30
CA LEU A 305 -18.74 9.68 8.65
C LEU A 305 -17.68 9.38 9.72
N LEU A 306 -16.92 8.30 9.54
CA LEU A 306 -15.97 7.82 10.55
C LEU A 306 -14.77 8.75 10.71
N VAL A 307 -14.23 9.33 9.62
CA VAL A 307 -13.04 10.18 9.70
C VAL A 307 -13.32 11.47 10.46
N PRO A 308 -14.37 12.26 10.15
CA PRO A 308 -14.70 13.45 10.95
C PRO A 308 -15.00 13.09 12.41
N THR A 309 -15.75 12.01 12.65
CA THR A 309 -16.07 11.56 14.01
C THR A 309 -14.81 11.18 14.79
N ALA A 310 -13.88 10.47 14.16
CA ALA A 310 -12.60 10.09 14.75
C ALA A 310 -11.72 11.32 15.04
N LEU A 311 -11.69 12.30 14.13
CA LEU A 311 -10.96 13.56 14.32
C LEU A 311 -11.53 14.37 15.50
N VAL A 312 -12.86 14.53 15.58
CA VAL A 312 -13.52 15.23 16.70
C VAL A 312 -13.23 14.50 18.02
N THR A 313 -13.33 13.17 18.03
CA THR A 313 -13.04 12.37 19.23
C THR A 313 -11.57 12.54 19.64
N TYR A 314 -10.64 12.49 18.69
CA TYR A 314 -9.21 12.65 18.93
C TYR A 314 -8.86 14.04 19.51
N THR A 315 -9.48 15.10 19.00
CA THR A 315 -9.22 16.47 19.47
C THR A 315 -9.84 16.72 20.85
N VAL A 316 -11.10 16.33 21.04
CA VAL A 316 -11.84 16.56 22.30
C VAL A 316 -11.32 15.67 23.42
N TRP A 317 -11.01 14.40 23.12
CA TRP A 317 -10.67 13.42 24.15
C TRP A 317 -9.15 13.23 24.30
N GLY A 318 -8.62 13.59 25.47
CA GLY A 318 -7.18 13.46 25.77
C GLY A 318 -6.67 12.01 25.74
N ARG A 319 -7.51 11.03 26.08
CA ARG A 319 -7.10 9.61 26.16
C ARG A 319 -6.66 9.05 24.81
N SER A 320 -7.31 9.45 23.73
CA SER A 320 -6.97 9.00 22.37
C SER A 320 -5.71 9.64 21.79
N ARG A 321 -5.09 10.61 22.48
CA ARG A 321 -3.91 11.36 22.01
C ARG A 321 -2.60 10.72 22.46
N TYR A 322 -2.40 9.46 22.10
CA TYR A 322 -1.11 8.78 22.28
C TYR A 322 -0.45 8.48 20.92
N PHE A 323 0.85 8.22 20.96
CA PHE A 323 1.68 8.00 19.78
C PHE A 323 1.08 6.99 18.78
N GLY A 324 0.45 5.92 19.29
CA GLY A 324 -0.21 4.90 18.48
C GLY A 324 -1.30 5.45 17.55
N ASN A 325 -2.07 6.46 17.97
CA ASN A 325 -3.07 7.12 17.12
C ASN A 325 -2.49 8.30 16.34
N SER A 326 -1.57 9.06 16.94
CA SER A 326 -0.98 10.23 16.31
C SER A 326 -0.10 9.89 15.10
N ALA A 327 0.64 8.78 15.13
CA ALA A 327 1.52 8.40 14.02
C ALA A 327 0.74 8.06 12.74
N PRO A 328 -0.27 7.17 12.73
CA PRO A 328 -1.10 6.95 11.55
C PRO A 328 -1.80 8.21 11.05
N LEU A 329 -2.32 9.06 11.94
CA LEU A 329 -2.94 10.32 11.55
C LEU A 329 -1.95 11.24 10.83
N LEU A 330 -0.72 11.38 11.35
CA LEU A 330 0.29 12.23 10.75
C LEU A 330 0.71 11.74 9.36
N PHE A 331 0.86 10.43 9.17
CA PHE A 331 1.11 9.86 7.84
C PHE A 331 -0.08 10.03 6.90
N ALA A 332 -1.33 9.85 7.38
CA ALA A 332 -2.53 10.11 6.58
C ALA A 332 -2.59 11.57 6.10
N VAL A 333 -2.30 12.52 6.99
CA VAL A 333 -2.22 13.96 6.65
C VAL A 333 -1.09 14.25 5.68
N LEU A 334 0.10 13.69 5.88
CA LEU A 334 1.23 13.84 4.96
C LEU A 334 0.86 13.39 3.55
N PHE A 335 0.31 12.18 3.39
CA PHE A 335 -0.07 11.68 2.06
C PHE A 335 -1.25 12.43 1.47
N ALA A 336 -2.17 12.94 2.30
CA ALA A 336 -3.26 13.80 1.84
C ALA A 336 -2.71 15.13 1.27
N LEU A 337 -1.74 15.74 1.94
CA LEU A 337 -1.08 16.95 1.47
C LEU A 337 -0.27 16.70 0.20
N LEU A 338 0.42 15.56 0.09
CA LEU A 338 1.13 15.18 -1.14
C LEU A 338 0.17 14.92 -2.30
N ARG A 339 -1.00 14.31 -2.03
CA ARG A 339 -2.06 14.15 -3.02
C ARG A 339 -2.61 15.49 -3.52
N VAL A 340 -2.79 16.46 -2.61
CA VAL A 340 -3.19 17.82 -2.98
C VAL A 340 -2.09 18.52 -3.78
N ALA A 341 -0.83 18.34 -3.40
CA ALA A 341 0.31 18.94 -4.10
C ALA A 341 0.48 18.41 -5.54
N ALA A 342 0.08 17.16 -5.79
CA ALA A 342 0.12 16.51 -7.10
C ALA A 342 -1.31 16.28 -7.65
N PRO A 343 -2.03 17.34 -8.09
CA PRO A 343 -3.44 17.23 -8.49
C PRO A 343 -3.63 16.42 -9.78
N HIS A 344 -2.60 16.34 -10.64
CA HIS A 344 -2.68 15.81 -12.00
C HIS A 344 -2.80 14.28 -12.08
N THR A 345 -2.50 13.56 -11.00
CA THR A 345 -2.59 12.09 -10.93
C THR A 345 -3.85 11.68 -10.17
N ALA A 346 -4.93 11.43 -10.92
CA ALA A 346 -6.13 10.79 -10.38
C ALA A 346 -5.80 9.36 -9.92
N GLU A 347 -6.41 8.91 -8.81
CA GLU A 347 -6.15 7.59 -8.21
C GLU A 347 -4.66 7.32 -7.89
N SER A 348 -3.94 8.31 -7.39
CA SER A 348 -2.51 8.14 -7.06
C SER A 348 -2.28 7.26 -5.83
N VAL A 349 -1.06 6.71 -5.74
CA VAL A 349 -0.58 5.96 -4.57
C VAL A 349 -0.74 6.75 -3.26
N PHE A 350 -0.69 8.08 -3.31
CA PHE A 350 -0.89 8.95 -2.14
C PHE A 350 -2.30 8.84 -1.58
N THR A 351 -3.33 8.82 -2.43
CA THR A 351 -4.73 8.63 -1.99
C THR A 351 -4.90 7.27 -1.31
N LEU A 352 -4.37 6.20 -1.91
CA LEU A 352 -4.44 4.86 -1.32
C LEU A 352 -3.74 4.84 0.05
N LEU A 353 -2.57 5.45 0.15
CA LEU A 353 -1.84 5.55 1.42
C LEU A 353 -2.61 6.36 2.47
N THR A 354 -3.17 7.51 2.12
CA THR A 354 -4.04 8.29 3.00
C THR A 354 -5.14 7.41 3.58
N VAL A 355 -5.86 6.68 2.72
CA VAL A 355 -6.96 5.80 3.11
C VAL A 355 -6.48 4.67 4.03
N VAL A 356 -5.39 3.99 3.68
CA VAL A 356 -4.83 2.90 4.48
C VAL A 356 -4.43 3.37 5.88
N PHE A 357 -3.78 4.53 6.00
CA PHE A 357 -3.44 5.10 7.31
C PHE A 357 -4.66 5.61 8.08
N LEU A 358 -5.69 6.12 7.39
CA LEU A 358 -6.97 6.47 8.00
C LEU A 358 -7.69 5.24 8.58
N PHE A 359 -7.60 4.06 7.97
CA PHE A 359 -8.16 2.83 8.55
C PHE A 359 -7.53 2.51 9.92
N VAL A 360 -6.21 2.62 10.02
CA VAL A 360 -5.49 2.38 11.28
C VAL A 360 -5.89 3.45 12.31
N PHE A 361 -5.91 4.72 11.93
CA PHE A 361 -6.30 5.82 12.82
C PHE A 361 -7.74 5.66 13.35
N VAL A 362 -8.72 5.46 12.46
CA VAL A 362 -10.13 5.27 12.82
C VAL A 362 -10.29 4.04 13.71
N ALA A 363 -9.55 2.96 13.44
CA ALA A 363 -9.60 1.76 14.26
C ALA A 363 -9.04 1.98 15.67
N GLY A 364 -8.00 2.81 15.83
CA GLY A 364 -7.49 3.19 17.14
C GLY A 364 -8.50 3.97 17.97
N ILE A 365 -9.14 4.98 17.37
CA ILE A 365 -10.22 5.74 18.03
C ILE A 365 -11.42 4.84 18.34
N GLY A 366 -11.80 3.97 17.41
CA GLY A 366 -12.88 3.01 17.61
C GLY A 366 -12.59 2.04 18.75
N ALA A 367 -11.35 1.55 18.87
CA ALA A 367 -10.93 0.70 19.98
C ALA A 367 -11.01 1.44 21.32
N ASP A 368 -10.53 2.70 21.38
CA ASP A 368 -10.62 3.52 22.59
C ASP A 368 -12.08 3.75 23.03
N LEU A 369 -13.00 3.98 22.07
CA LEU A 369 -14.43 4.14 22.35
C LEU A 369 -15.07 2.87 22.92
N LEU A 370 -14.63 1.69 22.47
CA LEU A 370 -15.11 0.40 22.97
C LEU A 370 -14.68 0.10 24.41
N GLU A 371 -13.68 0.81 24.94
CA GLU A 371 -13.26 0.70 26.34
C GLU A 371 -14.07 1.60 27.29
N THR A 372 -14.98 2.44 26.76
CA THR A 372 -15.79 3.36 27.58
C THR A 372 -17.04 2.72 28.16
N LYS A 373 -17.70 3.42 29.09
CA LYS A 373 -19.02 3.04 29.61
C LYS A 373 -20.09 2.95 28.50
N GLY A 374 -19.90 3.67 27.39
CA GLY A 374 -20.78 3.65 26.21
C GLY A 374 -20.49 2.52 25.22
N ARG A 375 -19.76 1.47 25.63
CA ARG A 375 -19.30 0.38 24.75
C ARG A 375 -20.41 -0.22 23.89
N GLU A 376 -21.61 -0.43 24.43
CA GLU A 376 -22.71 -1.07 23.69
C GLU A 376 -23.16 -0.23 22.49
N LEU A 377 -23.36 1.07 22.69
CA LEU A 377 -23.68 2.01 21.62
C LEU A 377 -22.54 2.10 20.60
N ALA A 378 -21.30 2.23 21.08
CA ALA A 378 -20.13 2.29 20.20
C ALA A 378 -19.98 1.00 19.36
N THR A 379 -20.22 -0.15 19.96
CA THR A 379 -20.20 -1.46 19.29
C THR A 379 -21.28 -1.52 18.22
N ALA A 380 -22.52 -1.15 18.56
CA ALA A 380 -23.64 -1.16 17.62
C ALA A 380 -23.38 -0.23 16.42
N LEU A 381 -22.87 0.98 16.66
CA LEU A 381 -22.54 1.94 15.61
C LEU A 381 -21.41 1.44 14.71
N ILE A 382 -20.31 0.95 15.27
CA ILE A 382 -19.17 0.45 14.50
C ILE A 382 -19.58 -0.76 13.66
N ILE A 383 -20.27 -1.74 14.26
CA ILE A 383 -20.74 -2.92 13.54
C ILE A 383 -21.75 -2.52 12.46
N GLY A 384 -22.70 -1.64 12.77
CA GLY A 384 -23.70 -1.16 11.81
C GLY A 384 -23.07 -0.46 10.61
N LEU A 385 -22.13 0.45 10.86
CA LEU A 385 -21.42 1.20 9.81
C LEU A 385 -20.53 0.30 8.95
N VAL A 386 -19.76 -0.60 9.57
CA VAL A 386 -18.90 -1.55 8.84
C VAL A 386 -19.73 -2.54 8.03
N SER A 387 -20.85 -3.04 8.59
CA SER A 387 -21.76 -3.95 7.88
C SER A 387 -22.45 -3.24 6.71
N ALA A 388 -22.91 -2.01 6.91
CA ALA A 388 -23.47 -1.19 5.83
C ALA A 388 -22.45 -0.95 4.71
N ASN A 389 -21.18 -0.70 5.06
CA ASN A 389 -20.09 -0.56 4.09
C ASN A 389 -19.84 -1.86 3.31
N ALA A 390 -19.84 -3.00 3.98
CA ALA A 390 -19.70 -4.31 3.34
C ALA A 390 -20.85 -4.58 2.35
N VAL A 391 -22.10 -4.32 2.75
CA VAL A 391 -23.27 -4.45 1.88
C VAL A 391 -23.17 -3.50 0.69
N TRP A 392 -22.80 -2.24 0.91
CA TRP A 392 -22.61 -1.26 -0.16
C TRP A 392 -21.54 -1.71 -1.16
N ASN A 393 -20.43 -2.25 -0.67
CA ASN A 393 -19.36 -2.77 -1.51
C ASN A 393 -19.87 -3.93 -2.38
N VAL A 394 -20.53 -4.92 -1.79
CA VAL A 394 -21.09 -6.07 -2.52
C VAL A 394 -22.13 -5.63 -3.57
N ILE A 395 -22.99 -4.66 -3.25
CA ILE A 395 -23.94 -4.08 -4.22
C ILE A 395 -23.19 -3.37 -5.36
N GLY A 396 -22.14 -2.59 -5.03
CA GLY A 396 -21.30 -1.92 -6.01
C GLY A 396 -20.60 -2.91 -6.95
N LEU A 397 -20.11 -4.03 -6.41
CA LEU A 397 -19.55 -5.13 -7.19
C LEU A 397 -20.60 -5.69 -8.16
N ALA A 398 -21.79 -6.06 -7.66
CA ALA A 398 -22.87 -6.57 -8.50
C ALA A 398 -23.29 -5.58 -9.62
N GLY A 399 -23.29 -4.28 -9.33
CA GLY A 399 -23.56 -3.23 -10.32
C GLY A 399 -22.55 -3.19 -11.46
N ILE A 400 -21.25 -3.42 -11.17
CA ILE A 400 -20.21 -3.53 -12.19
C ILE A 400 -20.51 -4.71 -13.13
N ALA A 401 -20.85 -5.89 -12.59
CA ALA A 401 -21.20 -7.05 -13.43
C ALA A 401 -22.45 -6.84 -14.30
N HIS A 402 -23.43 -6.06 -13.84
CA HIS A 402 -24.64 -5.76 -14.62
C HIS A 402 -24.42 -4.70 -15.70
N GLY A 403 -23.56 -3.72 -15.48
CA GLY A 403 -23.21 -2.70 -16.49
C GLY A 403 -22.33 -3.20 -17.64
N MET A 404 -21.88 -4.46 -17.58
CA MET A 404 -21.04 -5.11 -18.60
C MET A 404 -21.77 -6.16 -19.45
N ARG A 405 -23.08 -6.39 -19.20
CA ARG A 405 -23.98 -7.16 -20.09
C ARG A 405 -24.76 -6.20 -20.96
#